data_AF-A0A0W0VYD9-F1
#
_entry.id   AF-A0A0W0VYD9-F1
#
_cell.length_a   1.000
_cell.length_b   1.000
_cell.length_c   1.000
_cell.angle_alpha   90.00
_cell.angle_beta   90.00
_cell.angle_gamma   90.00
#
_symmetry.space_group_name_H-M   'P 1'
#
loop_
_entity.id
_entity.type
_entity.pdbx_description
1 polymer ?
#
loop_
_entity_poly.entity_id
_entity_poly.type
_entity_poly.pdbx_seq_one_letter_code
_entity_poly.pdbx_strand_id
1 'polypeptide(L)'
;MRKALLWMLAVTSTCFSLSTHKHLHEKAVTDKDSDRIIKIIAMISPELISPQTTNKTMAEIANMLMASTLNTPVIEKVLKTLKCANEYNVIHNNILTIIDYSLPSSEKRLWVFDLYEKKLLFHTYVSHGIKSGTLLSTSFSNKYNSKSSSIGVYKTEDTYYGRDGLSLKLDGLDAGFNDNASNRSVVMHGGWYVSEDFIKKYGRAGRSWGCPALPLALTSAIINTIKGDSLFVIYYPSDKWFLKSKFLNCDNLSPTRYAAVVDTEIKSAEQEQREPVLFANINSKNLGTEPILVMAAVDYERVFHTKAPLGRMLRRQINNMEYIALSNTELENLIINNNKEALNTVYFVIPVVKMVRGYYATEMHIVDLGKIKEVRLNIEPSQNLASVKSYTVDFEAKPSIRLRATNEFIRWLGL
;
A
#
# COMPACT_ATOMS: atom_id res chain seq x y z
N MET A 1 -13.09 80.00 6.39
CA MET A 1 -11.93 80.72 6.96
C MET A 1 -10.66 79.91 6.70
N ARG A 2 -9.67 80.49 5.97
CA ARG A 2 -8.17 80.37 6.06
C ARG A 2 -7.54 78.96 6.27
N LYS A 3 -6.47 78.48 5.62
CA LYS A 3 -5.38 78.92 4.68
C LYS A 3 -4.71 77.58 4.22
N ALA A 4 -4.44 77.31 2.94
CA ALA A 4 -3.23 77.64 2.16
C ALA A 4 -1.87 77.27 2.79
N LEU A 5 -1.14 76.31 2.17
CA LEU A 5 0.30 76.42 1.94
C LEU A 5 0.73 75.57 0.72
N LEU A 6 1.14 76.26 -0.35
CA LEU A 6 1.92 75.76 -1.48
C LEU A 6 3.39 75.59 -1.05
N TRP A 7 4.11 74.63 -1.63
CA TRP A 7 5.50 74.85 -2.08
C TRP A 7 5.69 74.20 -3.46
N MET A 8 5.93 75.06 -4.45
CA MET A 8 6.47 74.72 -5.78
C MET A 8 7.97 75.04 -5.75
N LEU A 9 8.80 74.17 -6.31
CA LEU A 9 10.11 74.55 -6.84
C LEU A 9 10.32 73.82 -8.16
N ALA A 10 10.68 74.61 -9.15
CA ALA A 10 10.68 74.26 -10.56
C ALA A 10 12.12 74.33 -11.10
N VAL A 11 12.38 73.51 -12.12
CA VAL A 11 13.29 73.73 -13.26
C VAL A 11 14.80 73.63 -12.98
N THR A 12 15.47 72.68 -13.67
CA THR A 12 16.26 72.97 -14.89
C THR A 12 16.66 71.69 -15.62
N SER A 13 16.40 71.70 -16.91
CA SER A 13 16.95 70.81 -17.94
C SER A 13 18.39 71.22 -18.25
N THR A 14 19.32 70.27 -18.24
CA THR A 14 20.57 70.34 -19.02
C THR A 14 20.86 68.99 -19.65
N CYS A 15 20.86 68.98 -20.97
CA CYS A 15 21.37 67.94 -21.86
C CYS A 15 22.92 67.95 -21.87
N PHE A 16 23.54 67.07 -22.68
CA PHE A 16 24.97 66.75 -22.88
C PHE A 16 25.51 65.65 -21.94
N SER A 17 26.18 64.57 -22.38
CA SER A 17 26.67 64.14 -23.70
C SER A 17 27.02 62.64 -23.64
N LEU A 18 26.86 61.92 -24.76
CA LEU A 18 27.42 60.59 -24.96
C LEU A 18 28.96 60.66 -25.08
N SER A 19 29.70 59.77 -24.41
CA SER A 19 31.05 59.35 -24.80
C SER A 19 31.34 57.92 -24.34
N THR A 20 31.38 57.03 -25.34
CA THR A 20 32.22 55.83 -25.55
C THR A 20 33.00 55.16 -24.40
N HIS A 21 32.69 53.85 -24.24
CA HIS A 21 33.51 52.69 -23.87
C HIS A 21 34.81 52.84 -23.07
N LYS A 22 34.85 52.16 -21.91
CA LYS A 22 35.93 51.20 -21.61
C LYS A 22 35.51 50.15 -20.58
N HIS A 23 35.77 48.90 -20.96
CA HIS A 23 35.79 47.64 -20.22
C HIS A 23 35.79 47.73 -18.68
N LEU A 24 34.85 47.02 -18.04
CA LEU A 24 35.08 46.36 -16.76
C LEU A 24 34.35 45.00 -16.74
N HIS A 25 35.19 43.95 -16.75
CA HIS A 25 34.96 42.56 -16.39
C HIS A 25 33.51 42.03 -16.26
N GLU A 26 33.13 41.27 -17.28
CA GLU A 26 32.11 40.22 -17.18
C GLU A 26 32.59 39.19 -16.13
N LYS A 27 31.98 39.19 -14.95
CA LYS A 27 32.10 38.09 -14.01
C LYS A 27 31.21 36.97 -14.55
N ALA A 28 31.81 35.85 -14.93
CA ALA A 28 31.09 34.65 -15.31
C ALA A 28 30.07 34.27 -14.22
N VAL A 29 28.80 34.26 -14.60
CA VAL A 29 27.70 33.79 -13.76
C VAL A 29 27.95 32.31 -13.47
N THR A 30 28.05 31.97 -12.18
CA THR A 30 28.21 30.57 -11.76
C THR A 30 26.85 29.86 -11.82
N ASP A 31 26.86 28.54 -12.04
CA ASP A 31 25.65 27.70 -12.18
C ASP A 31 24.65 27.86 -11.02
N LYS A 32 25.14 28.28 -9.85
CA LYS A 32 24.36 28.53 -8.63
C LYS A 32 23.54 29.82 -8.66
N ASP A 33 23.99 30.83 -9.40
CA ASP A 33 23.30 32.10 -9.58
C ASP A 33 22.16 31.97 -10.61
N SER A 34 22.35 31.10 -11.62
CA SER A 34 21.31 30.72 -12.58
C SER A 34 20.09 30.10 -11.89
N ASP A 35 20.29 29.17 -10.96
CA ASP A 35 19.21 28.51 -10.22
C ASP A 35 18.36 29.46 -9.36
N ARG A 36 18.99 30.49 -8.77
CA ARG A 36 18.27 31.50 -7.98
C ARG A 36 17.41 32.39 -8.88
N ILE A 37 17.92 32.74 -10.05
CA ILE A 37 17.20 33.54 -11.05
C ILE A 37 16.02 32.73 -11.61
N ILE A 38 16.20 31.43 -11.90
CA ILE A 38 15.12 30.54 -12.33
C ILE A 38 14.02 30.43 -11.26
N LYS A 39 14.36 30.36 -9.97
CA LYS A 39 13.37 30.36 -8.87
C LYS A 39 12.54 31.63 -8.80
N ILE A 40 13.17 32.79 -9.00
CA ILE A 40 12.47 34.09 -8.99
C ILE A 40 11.55 34.19 -10.22
N ILE A 41 12.03 33.75 -11.39
CA ILE A 41 11.24 33.76 -12.63
C ILE A 41 10.05 32.79 -12.54
N ALA A 42 10.24 31.58 -11.99
CA ALA A 42 9.17 30.61 -11.79
C ALA A 42 8.07 31.10 -10.83
N MET A 43 8.41 31.95 -9.86
CA MET A 43 7.43 32.56 -8.94
C MET A 43 6.65 33.73 -9.55
N ILE A 44 7.24 34.45 -10.51
CA ILE A 44 6.67 35.71 -11.04
C ILE A 44 5.97 35.47 -12.39
N SER A 45 6.46 34.53 -13.21
CA SER A 45 5.96 34.26 -14.56
C SER A 45 6.38 32.87 -15.02
N PRO A 46 5.59 31.81 -14.72
CA PRO A 46 5.91 30.42 -15.08
C PRO A 46 6.15 30.21 -16.58
N GLU A 47 5.55 31.06 -17.42
CA GLU A 47 5.64 31.03 -18.88
C GLU A 47 7.04 31.41 -19.44
N LEU A 48 7.93 31.98 -18.61
CA LEU A 48 9.29 32.37 -19.01
C LEU A 48 10.34 31.25 -18.84
N ILE A 49 9.96 30.06 -18.37
CA ILE A 49 10.87 28.92 -18.26
C ILE A 49 11.14 28.37 -19.67
N SER A 50 12.36 28.59 -20.18
CA SER A 50 12.79 28.12 -21.51
C SER A 50 12.64 26.60 -21.67
N PRO A 51 12.22 26.10 -22.85
CA PRO A 51 12.21 24.66 -23.18
C PRO A 51 13.56 23.96 -22.98
N GLN A 52 14.67 24.70 -23.00
CA GLN A 52 16.01 24.13 -22.74
C GLN A 52 16.20 23.76 -21.27
N THR A 53 15.61 24.53 -20.34
CA THR A 53 15.72 24.27 -18.90
C THR A 53 14.90 23.04 -18.50
N THR A 54 13.71 22.86 -19.06
CA THR A 54 12.86 21.67 -18.84
C THR A 54 13.46 20.40 -19.44
N ASN A 55 14.06 20.48 -20.62
CA ASN A 55 14.78 19.36 -21.24
C ASN A 55 16.04 18.94 -20.46
N LYS A 56 16.81 19.92 -19.94
CA LYS A 56 17.97 19.64 -19.08
C LYS A 56 17.56 18.93 -17.79
N THR A 57 16.45 19.36 -17.16
CA THR A 57 15.93 18.73 -15.94
C THR A 57 15.47 17.28 -16.15
N MET A 58 14.84 16.95 -17.29
CA MET A 58 14.37 15.59 -17.57
C MET A 58 15.52 14.59 -17.79
N ALA A 59 16.61 15.01 -18.44
CA ALA A 59 17.80 14.18 -18.61
C ALA A 59 18.48 13.87 -17.26
N GLU A 60 18.54 14.85 -16.36
CA GLU A 60 19.09 14.67 -15.02
C GLU A 60 18.22 13.73 -14.16
N ILE A 61 16.89 13.87 -14.24
CA ILE A 61 15.95 12.93 -13.59
C ILE A 61 16.16 11.52 -14.14
N ALA A 62 16.28 11.35 -15.45
CA ALA A 62 16.53 10.05 -16.08
C ALA A 62 17.82 9.40 -15.53
N ASN A 63 18.91 10.17 -15.43
CA ASN A 63 20.18 9.68 -14.88
C ASN A 63 20.05 9.24 -13.42
N MET A 64 19.34 10.02 -12.58
CA MET A 64 19.06 9.65 -11.19
C MET A 64 18.27 8.33 -11.12
N LEU A 65 17.22 8.18 -11.93
CA LEU A 65 16.43 6.96 -11.97
C LEU A 65 17.26 5.75 -12.43
N MET A 66 18.11 5.91 -13.44
CA MET A 66 19.01 4.85 -13.92
C MET A 66 20.02 4.40 -12.86
N ALA A 67 20.48 5.32 -11.99
CA ALA A 67 21.39 4.99 -10.88
C ALA A 67 20.72 4.21 -9.72
N SER A 68 19.39 4.06 -9.73
CA SER A 68 18.59 3.58 -8.57
C SER A 68 18.11 2.12 -8.65
N THR A 69 18.75 1.30 -9.50
CA THR A 69 18.39 -0.11 -9.77
C THR A 69 16.96 -0.32 -10.29
N LEU A 70 16.27 0.74 -10.72
CA LEU A 70 14.98 0.65 -11.39
C LEU A 70 15.14 0.02 -12.78
N ASN A 71 14.21 -0.84 -13.16
CA ASN A 71 14.20 -1.45 -14.48
C ASN A 71 13.93 -0.40 -15.57
N THR A 72 14.64 -0.48 -16.70
CA THR A 72 14.51 0.47 -17.82
C THR A 72 13.07 0.69 -18.28
N PRO A 73 12.21 -0.34 -18.45
CA PRO A 73 10.81 -0.13 -18.82
C PRO A 73 10.03 0.73 -17.80
N VAL A 74 10.36 0.62 -16.51
CA VAL A 74 9.74 1.44 -15.46
C VAL A 74 10.18 2.89 -15.61
N ILE A 75 11.48 3.12 -15.79
CA ILE A 75 12.07 4.44 -15.97
C ILE A 75 11.41 5.15 -17.16
N GLU A 76 11.27 4.47 -18.30
CA GLU A 76 10.62 5.02 -19.49
C GLU A 76 9.18 5.47 -19.22
N LYS A 77 8.38 4.64 -18.54
CA LYS A 77 6.98 4.99 -18.21
C LYS A 77 6.88 6.10 -17.19
N VAL A 78 7.81 6.16 -16.23
CA VAL A 78 7.87 7.22 -15.22
C VAL A 78 8.27 8.56 -15.87
N LEU A 79 9.30 8.59 -16.72
CA LEU A 79 9.69 9.80 -17.44
C LEU A 79 8.55 10.30 -18.34
N LYS A 80 7.85 9.37 -19.00
CA LYS A 80 6.66 9.71 -19.80
C LYS A 80 5.53 10.28 -18.92
N THR A 81 5.30 9.69 -17.74
CA THR A 81 4.34 10.18 -16.76
C THR A 81 4.65 11.60 -16.31
N LEU A 82 5.91 11.90 -15.98
CA LEU A 82 6.35 13.24 -15.58
C LEU A 82 6.15 14.25 -16.72
N LYS A 83 6.53 13.89 -17.96
CA LYS A 83 6.29 14.72 -19.15
C LYS A 83 4.79 15.05 -19.29
N CYS A 84 3.93 14.03 -19.23
CA CYS A 84 2.50 14.23 -19.40
C CYS A 84 1.84 14.95 -18.22
N ALA A 85 2.31 14.74 -16.99
CA ALA A 85 1.86 15.49 -15.83
C ALA A 85 2.15 17.00 -15.99
N ASN A 86 3.33 17.36 -16.52
CA ASN A 86 3.67 18.73 -16.86
C ASN A 86 2.78 19.30 -17.97
N GLU A 87 2.56 18.54 -19.06
CA GLU A 87 1.66 18.95 -20.16
C GLU A 87 0.24 19.25 -19.67
N TYR A 88 -0.26 18.46 -18.73
CA TYR A 88 -1.60 18.64 -18.15
C TYR A 88 -1.63 19.58 -16.94
N ASN A 89 -0.52 20.25 -16.61
CA ASN A 89 -0.40 21.15 -15.47
C ASN A 89 -0.88 20.53 -14.15
N VAL A 90 -0.56 19.25 -13.93
CA VAL A 90 -0.89 18.57 -12.67
C VAL A 90 -0.10 19.22 -11.54
N ILE A 91 -0.81 19.77 -10.55
CA ILE A 91 -0.17 20.37 -9.38
C ILE A 91 0.39 19.24 -8.51
N HIS A 92 1.70 19.28 -8.28
CA HIS A 92 2.39 18.37 -7.39
C HIS A 92 3.68 18.99 -6.82
N ASN A 93 4.18 18.44 -5.71
CA ASN A 93 5.48 18.79 -5.15
C ASN A 93 6.63 18.02 -5.84
N ASN A 94 7.87 18.21 -5.39
CA ASN A 94 9.06 17.61 -6.02
C ASN A 94 9.33 16.15 -5.60
N ILE A 95 8.48 15.55 -4.79
CA ILE A 95 8.65 14.17 -4.34
C ILE A 95 7.94 13.22 -5.31
N LEU A 96 8.64 12.15 -5.69
CA LEU A 96 8.12 11.10 -6.56
C LEU A 96 8.23 9.75 -5.86
N THR A 97 7.11 9.07 -5.68
CA THR A 97 7.08 7.67 -5.24
C THR A 97 6.82 6.75 -6.42
N ILE A 98 7.56 5.65 -6.52
CA ILE A 98 7.40 4.63 -7.55
C ILE A 98 7.23 3.28 -6.86
N ILE A 99 6.23 2.52 -7.27
CA ILE A 99 6.11 1.09 -6.95
C ILE A 99 6.21 0.30 -8.24
N ASP A 100 7.11 -0.67 -8.30
CA ASP A 100 7.17 -1.67 -9.39
C ASP A 100 6.48 -2.97 -8.93
N TYR A 101 5.22 -3.16 -9.32
CA TYR A 101 4.49 -4.40 -9.02
C TYR A 101 4.82 -5.56 -9.95
N SER A 102 5.69 -5.38 -10.95
CA SER A 102 6.23 -6.52 -11.72
C SER A 102 7.23 -7.35 -10.91
N LEU A 103 7.83 -6.75 -9.87
CA LEU A 103 8.72 -7.44 -8.95
C LEU A 103 7.94 -8.21 -7.86
N PRO A 104 8.48 -9.34 -7.38
CA PRO A 104 7.87 -10.11 -6.30
C PRO A 104 7.85 -9.29 -5.01
N SER A 105 6.82 -9.52 -4.19
CA SER A 105 6.66 -8.86 -2.89
C SER A 105 7.73 -9.22 -1.85
N SER A 106 8.60 -10.18 -2.16
CA SER A 106 9.80 -10.51 -1.40
C SER A 106 11.00 -9.60 -1.71
N GLU A 107 10.86 -8.66 -2.64
CA GLU A 107 11.91 -7.72 -3.04
C GLU A 107 11.56 -6.27 -2.70
N LYS A 108 12.59 -5.44 -2.55
CA LYS A 108 12.43 -4.00 -2.37
C LYS A 108 11.98 -3.39 -3.70
N ARG A 109 10.69 -3.04 -3.75
CA ARG A 109 9.99 -2.63 -4.98
C ARG A 109 9.25 -1.30 -4.85
N LEU A 110 9.61 -0.51 -3.83
CA LEU A 110 9.18 0.87 -3.65
C LEU A 110 10.40 1.77 -3.60
N TRP A 111 10.36 2.86 -4.36
CA TRP A 111 11.35 3.92 -4.36
C TRP A 111 10.67 5.27 -4.08
N VAL A 112 11.37 6.15 -3.37
CA VAL A 112 10.97 7.54 -3.16
C VAL A 112 12.13 8.44 -3.53
N PHE A 113 11.90 9.41 -4.40
CA PHE A 113 12.90 10.36 -4.87
C PHE A 113 12.52 11.78 -4.51
N ASP A 114 13.54 12.60 -4.26
CA ASP A 114 13.46 14.05 -4.39
C ASP A 114 13.94 14.43 -5.80
N LEU A 115 13.02 14.91 -6.64
CA LEU A 115 13.31 15.32 -8.02
C LEU A 115 14.10 16.64 -8.08
N TYR A 116 14.00 17.48 -7.05
CA TYR A 116 14.73 18.74 -6.98
C TYR A 116 16.17 18.52 -6.55
N GLU A 117 16.38 17.75 -5.47
CA GLU A 117 17.71 17.37 -4.99
C GLU A 117 18.36 16.24 -5.82
N LYS A 118 17.59 15.62 -6.73
CA LYS A 118 18.03 14.51 -7.59
C LYS A 118 18.56 13.34 -6.76
N LYS A 119 17.81 12.97 -5.72
CA LYS A 119 18.25 12.01 -4.71
C LYS A 119 17.22 10.90 -4.47
N LEU A 120 17.71 9.66 -4.36
CA LEU A 120 16.93 8.55 -3.80
C LEU A 120 16.85 8.71 -2.28
N LEU A 121 15.63 8.83 -1.75
CA LEU A 121 15.35 8.97 -0.32
C LEU A 121 15.08 7.63 0.36
N PHE A 122 14.29 6.76 -0.29
CA PHE A 122 13.91 5.45 0.26
C PHE A 122 13.89 4.38 -0.83
N HIS A 123 14.34 3.18 -0.49
CA HIS A 123 14.18 1.96 -1.30
C HIS A 123 13.82 0.79 -0.38
N THR A 124 12.59 0.29 -0.46
CA THR A 124 12.06 -0.67 0.53
C THR A 124 10.95 -1.58 0.01
N TYR A 125 10.47 -2.48 0.87
CA TYR A 125 9.37 -3.41 0.61
C TYR A 125 8.01 -2.70 0.61
N VAL A 126 7.06 -3.23 -0.15
CA VAL A 126 5.66 -2.77 -0.12
C VAL A 126 4.70 -3.91 -0.46
N SER A 127 3.62 -4.06 0.31
CA SER A 127 2.59 -5.07 0.06
C SER A 127 1.68 -4.72 -1.12
N HIS A 128 0.86 -5.69 -1.54
CA HIS A 128 -0.24 -5.49 -2.48
C HIS A 128 -1.54 -6.10 -1.93
N GLY A 129 -2.65 -5.93 -2.66
CA GLY A 129 -3.96 -6.47 -2.28
C GLY A 129 -4.04 -8.00 -2.38
N ILE A 130 -4.82 -8.63 -1.50
CA ILE A 130 -5.01 -10.09 -1.45
C ILE A 130 -5.57 -10.69 -2.75
N LYS A 131 -6.33 -9.90 -3.53
CA LYS A 131 -6.84 -10.30 -4.85
C LYS A 131 -5.96 -9.83 -6.02
N SER A 132 -4.72 -9.43 -5.74
CA SER A 132 -3.73 -9.09 -6.76
C SER A 132 -2.68 -10.17 -6.99
N GLY A 133 -2.66 -11.24 -6.20
CA GLY A 133 -1.71 -12.34 -6.31
C GLY A 133 -1.19 -12.81 -4.95
N THR A 134 -0.12 -13.61 -4.96
CA THR A 134 0.53 -14.15 -3.76
C THR A 134 1.93 -13.56 -3.60
N LEU A 135 2.94 -14.18 -4.19
CA LEU A 135 4.31 -13.65 -4.26
C LEU A 135 4.39 -12.50 -5.27
N LEU A 136 3.93 -12.78 -6.50
CA LEU A 136 3.83 -11.82 -7.61
C LEU A 136 2.46 -11.16 -7.63
N SER A 137 2.42 -9.90 -8.07
CA SER A 137 1.18 -9.15 -8.28
C SER A 137 0.76 -9.27 -9.74
N THR A 138 -0.20 -10.12 -10.06
CA THR A 138 -0.60 -10.48 -11.44
C THR A 138 -1.96 -9.95 -11.87
N SER A 139 -2.75 -9.40 -10.95
CA SER A 139 -4.09 -8.87 -11.23
C SER A 139 -4.34 -7.55 -10.51
N PHE A 140 -5.04 -6.62 -11.16
CA PHE A 140 -5.32 -5.29 -10.64
C PHE A 140 -6.76 -4.91 -10.93
N SER A 141 -7.36 -4.12 -10.04
CA SER A 141 -8.75 -3.72 -10.20
C SER A 141 -9.01 -2.36 -9.57
N ASN A 142 -9.75 -1.54 -10.30
CA ASN A 142 -10.30 -0.28 -9.85
C ASN A 142 -11.73 -0.40 -9.28
N LYS A 143 -12.28 -1.62 -9.20
CA LYS A 143 -13.66 -1.83 -8.73
C LYS A 143 -13.76 -1.69 -7.22
N TYR A 144 -14.88 -1.14 -6.75
CA TYR A 144 -15.20 -1.09 -5.33
C TYR A 144 -15.22 -2.51 -4.73
N ASN A 145 -14.68 -2.66 -3.52
CA ASN A 145 -14.60 -3.94 -2.79
C ASN A 145 -13.87 -5.09 -3.53
N SER A 146 -13.04 -4.80 -4.54
CA SER A 146 -12.28 -5.82 -5.29
C SER A 146 -11.22 -6.54 -4.46
N LYS A 147 -10.74 -5.90 -3.38
CA LYS A 147 -9.60 -6.33 -2.55
C LYS A 147 -8.28 -6.48 -3.34
N SER A 148 -8.20 -5.91 -4.53
CA SER A 148 -7.01 -5.85 -5.38
C SER A 148 -6.35 -4.47 -5.30
N SER A 149 -5.06 -4.39 -5.55
CA SER A 149 -4.39 -3.12 -5.85
C SER A 149 -4.84 -2.58 -7.22
N SER A 150 -4.60 -1.30 -7.47
CA SER A 150 -4.78 -0.65 -8.78
C SER A 150 -3.46 -0.01 -9.24
N ILE A 151 -3.19 -0.03 -10.54
CA ILE A 151 -2.00 0.58 -11.16
C ILE A 151 -2.32 1.98 -11.66
N GLY A 152 -1.30 2.74 -12.07
CA GLY A 152 -1.47 4.09 -12.62
C GLY A 152 -0.87 5.19 -11.74
N VAL A 153 -1.24 6.42 -12.07
CA VAL A 153 -0.71 7.64 -11.43
C VAL A 153 -1.67 8.13 -10.35
N TYR A 154 -1.14 8.36 -9.16
CA TYR A 154 -1.85 8.89 -8.00
C TYR A 154 -1.20 10.20 -7.55
N LYS A 155 -1.96 10.96 -6.77
CA LYS A 155 -1.48 12.07 -5.97
C LYS A 155 -1.70 11.76 -4.50
N THR A 156 -0.73 12.12 -3.66
CA THR A 156 -0.88 11.98 -2.21
C THR A 156 -1.62 13.17 -1.61
N GLU A 157 -2.47 12.92 -0.61
CA GLU A 157 -3.19 13.98 0.08
C GLU A 157 -2.74 14.11 1.56
N ASP A 158 -3.67 14.49 2.43
CA ASP A 158 -3.49 14.52 3.87
C ASP A 158 -3.43 13.13 4.51
N THR A 159 -2.83 13.11 5.69
CA THR A 159 -2.76 11.93 6.55
C THR A 159 -3.90 11.92 7.57
N TYR A 160 -4.29 10.73 8.02
CA TYR A 160 -5.12 10.56 9.20
C TYR A 160 -4.63 9.37 10.02
N TYR A 161 -5.11 9.27 11.26
CA TYR A 161 -4.86 8.10 12.11
C TYR A 161 -6.10 7.21 12.09
N GLY A 162 -5.95 6.02 11.50
CA GLY A 162 -7.01 5.02 11.41
C GLY A 162 -6.66 3.72 12.15
N ARG A 163 -7.44 2.68 11.86
CA ARG A 163 -7.28 1.34 12.44
C ARG A 163 -5.88 0.71 12.22
N ASP A 164 -5.18 1.14 11.17
CA ASP A 164 -3.86 0.66 10.75
C ASP A 164 -2.75 1.69 11.12
N GLY A 165 -3.09 2.68 11.96
CA GLY A 165 -2.18 3.74 12.41
C GLY A 165 -2.15 4.94 11.45
N LEU A 166 -1.00 5.61 11.37
CA LEU A 166 -0.75 6.69 10.42
C LEU A 166 -1.02 6.18 8.99
N SER A 167 -1.96 6.82 8.31
CA SER A 167 -2.44 6.43 6.99
C SER A 167 -2.46 7.66 6.08
N LEU A 168 -1.94 7.51 4.87
CA LEU A 168 -1.89 8.55 3.84
C LEU A 168 -2.92 8.27 2.76
N LYS A 169 -3.82 9.23 2.50
CA LYS A 169 -4.79 9.11 1.40
C LYS A 169 -4.10 9.19 0.04
N LEU A 170 -4.56 8.36 -0.89
CA LEU A 170 -4.10 8.31 -2.27
C LEU A 170 -5.27 8.63 -3.20
N ASP A 171 -5.16 9.73 -3.92
CA ASP A 171 -6.11 10.13 -4.95
C ASP A 171 -5.66 9.60 -6.32
N GLY A 172 -6.57 8.96 -7.06
CA GLY A 172 -6.25 8.34 -8.34
C GLY A 172 -6.47 9.29 -9.50
N LEU A 173 -5.42 9.61 -10.26
CA LEU A 173 -5.49 10.57 -11.36
C LEU A 173 -5.77 9.91 -12.72
N ASP A 174 -5.61 8.60 -12.82
CA ASP A 174 -5.60 7.83 -14.06
C ASP A 174 -6.95 7.13 -14.30
N ALA A 175 -7.79 7.79 -15.10
CA ALA A 175 -9.18 7.40 -15.34
C ALA A 175 -9.31 5.96 -15.85
N GLY A 176 -10.16 5.17 -15.22
CA GLY A 176 -10.36 3.75 -15.53
C GLY A 176 -9.31 2.80 -14.94
N PHE A 177 -8.21 3.30 -14.38
CA PHE A 177 -7.14 2.49 -13.77
C PHE A 177 -7.11 2.61 -12.24
N ASN A 178 -7.23 3.84 -11.71
CA ASN A 178 -7.19 4.08 -10.29
C ASN A 178 -8.08 5.23 -9.78
N ASP A 179 -8.85 5.89 -10.64
CA ASP A 179 -9.76 7.00 -10.33
C ASP A 179 -10.85 6.68 -9.28
N ASN A 180 -11.02 5.41 -8.89
CA ASN A 180 -11.91 5.02 -7.82
C ASN A 180 -11.19 4.81 -6.47
N ALA A 181 -9.89 5.17 -6.36
CA ALA A 181 -9.05 4.94 -5.18
C ALA A 181 -9.66 5.53 -3.88
N SER A 182 -10.13 6.77 -3.94
CA SER A 182 -10.71 7.50 -2.81
C SER A 182 -12.00 6.83 -2.32
N ASN A 183 -12.93 6.48 -3.23
CA ASN A 183 -14.15 5.73 -2.91
C ASN A 183 -13.86 4.33 -2.34
N ARG A 184 -12.73 3.74 -2.73
CA ARG A 184 -12.25 2.45 -2.23
C ARG A 184 -11.49 2.57 -0.91
N SER A 185 -11.33 3.78 -0.38
CA SER A 185 -10.51 4.07 0.80
C SER A 185 -9.08 3.50 0.67
N VAL A 186 -8.50 3.60 -0.53
CA VAL A 186 -7.12 3.19 -0.77
C VAL A 186 -6.18 4.21 -0.14
N VAL A 187 -5.33 3.72 0.75
CA VAL A 187 -4.37 4.53 1.51
C VAL A 187 -3.02 3.83 1.54
N MET A 188 -1.94 4.56 1.77
CA MET A 188 -0.67 3.98 2.20
C MET A 188 -0.63 3.93 3.74
N HIS A 189 -0.28 2.77 4.30
CA HIS A 189 -0.23 2.58 5.77
C HIS A 189 0.91 1.64 6.17
N GLY A 190 1.14 1.46 7.46
CA GLY A 190 2.11 0.50 7.98
C GLY A 190 1.53 -0.91 8.17
N GLY A 191 2.35 -1.95 8.02
CA GLY A 191 1.97 -3.34 8.27
C GLY A 191 3.12 -4.16 8.86
N TRP A 192 2.88 -4.82 9.99
CA TRP A 192 3.88 -5.70 10.63
C TRP A 192 4.31 -6.85 9.72
N TYR A 193 3.39 -7.29 8.85
CA TYR A 193 3.56 -8.33 7.84
C TYR A 193 4.37 -7.88 6.60
N VAL A 194 4.99 -6.69 6.62
CA VAL A 194 5.86 -6.18 5.54
C VAL A 194 7.30 -5.99 6.04
N SER A 195 7.61 -6.41 7.27
CA SER A 195 8.99 -6.37 7.78
C SER A 195 9.90 -7.34 7.03
N GLU A 196 11.19 -7.02 6.98
CA GLU A 196 12.18 -7.88 6.32
C GLU A 196 12.26 -9.27 6.98
N ASP A 197 12.16 -9.34 8.31
CA ASP A 197 12.15 -10.61 9.05
C ASP A 197 10.92 -11.47 8.71
N PHE A 198 9.74 -10.85 8.61
CA PHE A 198 8.54 -11.55 8.16
C PHE A 198 8.71 -12.10 6.73
N ILE A 199 9.27 -11.30 5.82
CA ILE A 199 9.50 -11.69 4.43
C ILE A 199 10.52 -12.83 4.35
N LYS A 200 11.61 -12.79 5.11
CA LYS A 200 12.60 -13.87 5.19
C LYS A 200 11.99 -15.17 5.71
N LYS A 201 11.15 -15.07 6.76
CA LYS A 201 10.47 -16.23 7.36
C LYS A 201 9.48 -16.87 6.40
N TYR A 202 8.62 -16.07 5.77
CA TYR A 202 7.48 -16.55 4.99
C TYR A 202 7.67 -16.54 3.46
N GLY A 203 8.80 -16.02 2.98
CA GLY A 203 9.13 -15.96 1.56
C GLY A 203 8.40 -14.88 0.75
N ARG A 204 7.55 -14.06 1.39
CA ARG A 204 6.85 -12.92 0.78
C ARG A 204 6.34 -11.94 1.85
N ALA A 205 6.01 -10.72 1.44
CA ALA A 205 5.23 -9.82 2.29
C ALA A 205 3.78 -10.33 2.43
N GLY A 206 3.13 -9.99 3.54
CA GLY A 206 1.69 -10.14 3.69
C GLY A 206 0.91 -9.20 2.75
N ARG A 207 -0.40 -9.37 2.68
CA ARG A 207 -1.29 -8.73 1.71
C ARG A 207 -2.42 -7.96 2.40
N SER A 208 -2.59 -6.72 1.96
CA SER A 208 -3.68 -5.85 2.40
C SER A 208 -4.98 -6.17 1.64
N TRP A 209 -5.97 -5.29 1.72
CA TRP A 209 -7.16 -5.34 0.86
C TRP A 209 -7.08 -4.37 -0.34
N GLY A 210 -5.87 -4.05 -0.79
CA GLY A 210 -5.61 -3.21 -1.97
C GLY A 210 -4.64 -2.06 -1.69
N CYS A 211 -4.56 -1.63 -0.42
CA CYS A 211 -3.65 -0.60 0.05
C CYS A 211 -2.17 -1.01 -0.05
N PRO A 212 -1.26 -0.15 -0.55
CA PRO A 212 0.17 -0.38 -0.37
C PRO A 212 0.53 -0.23 1.12
N ALA A 213 1.02 -1.31 1.75
CA ALA A 213 1.47 -1.26 3.13
C ALA A 213 3.00 -1.30 3.20
N LEU A 214 3.57 -0.49 4.10
CA LEU A 214 5.00 -0.32 4.33
C LEU A 214 5.47 -1.11 5.57
N PRO A 215 6.78 -1.37 5.69
CA PRO A 215 7.38 -1.77 6.97
C PRO A 215 7.08 -0.72 8.05
N LEU A 216 6.64 -1.17 9.23
CA LEU A 216 6.28 -0.28 10.35
C LEU A 216 7.40 0.71 10.69
N ALA A 217 8.65 0.25 10.71
CA ALA A 217 9.83 1.06 11.04
C ALA A 217 10.04 2.26 10.09
N LEU A 218 9.58 2.17 8.85
CA LEU A 218 9.75 3.22 7.83
C LEU A 218 8.47 4.02 7.57
N THR A 219 7.34 3.58 8.11
CA THR A 219 6.01 4.12 7.79
C THR A 219 5.92 5.62 8.06
N SER A 220 6.34 6.07 9.26
CA SER A 220 6.27 7.48 9.62
C SER A 220 7.19 8.35 8.78
N ALA A 221 8.43 7.89 8.54
CA ALA A 221 9.40 8.63 7.73
C ALA A 221 8.90 8.80 6.29
N ILE A 222 8.53 7.70 5.63
CA ILE A 222 8.05 7.72 4.24
C ILE A 222 6.77 8.55 4.13
N ILE A 223 5.74 8.29 4.94
CA ILE A 223 4.47 9.03 4.85
C ILE A 223 4.67 10.53 5.07
N ASN A 224 5.51 10.94 6.03
CA ASN A 224 5.78 12.36 6.24
C ASN A 224 6.57 13.00 5.11
N THR A 225 7.42 12.25 4.41
CA THR A 225 8.12 12.73 3.21
C THR A 225 7.19 12.88 2.01
N ILE A 226 6.25 11.96 1.82
CA ILE A 226 5.45 11.91 0.59
C ILE A 226 4.06 12.56 0.72
N LYS A 227 3.63 12.99 1.92
CA LYS A 227 2.33 13.67 2.06
C LYS A 227 2.32 15.06 1.40
N GLY A 228 1.13 15.55 1.04
CA GLY A 228 0.95 16.91 0.51
C GLY A 228 1.33 17.04 -0.96
N ASP A 229 0.51 16.45 -1.84
CA ASP A 229 0.56 16.60 -3.30
C ASP A 229 1.83 16.02 -3.97
N SER A 230 2.42 14.94 -3.46
CA SER A 230 3.48 14.23 -4.20
C SER A 230 2.90 13.34 -5.31
N LEU A 231 3.64 13.16 -6.41
CA LEU A 231 3.29 12.16 -7.42
C LEU A 231 3.64 10.75 -6.95
N PHE A 232 2.75 9.82 -7.25
CA PHE A 232 2.89 8.43 -6.85
C PHE A 232 2.52 7.52 -8.03
N VAL A 233 3.49 6.80 -8.57
CA VAL A 233 3.32 5.95 -9.76
C VAL A 233 3.38 4.48 -9.37
N ILE A 234 2.28 3.76 -9.61
CA ILE A 234 2.23 2.30 -9.46
C ILE A 234 2.34 1.68 -10.85
N TYR A 235 3.49 1.08 -11.14
CA TYR A 235 3.79 0.44 -12.41
C TYR A 235 3.47 -1.06 -12.39
N TYR A 236 2.98 -1.54 -13.53
CA TYR A 236 2.96 -2.95 -13.93
C TYR A 236 2.91 -3.03 -15.47
N PRO A 237 3.56 -4.02 -16.12
CA PRO A 237 3.48 -4.19 -17.57
C PRO A 237 2.06 -4.56 -18.00
N SER A 238 1.30 -3.56 -18.45
CA SER A 238 -0.08 -3.71 -18.90
C SER A 238 -0.30 -2.94 -20.20
N ASP A 239 -0.53 -3.66 -21.29
CA ASP A 239 -0.81 -3.05 -22.60
C ASP A 239 -2.03 -2.13 -22.54
N LYS A 240 -3.08 -2.54 -21.82
CA LYS A 240 -4.28 -1.71 -21.60
C LYS A 240 -3.92 -0.37 -20.96
N TRP A 241 -3.06 -0.37 -19.95
CA TRP A 241 -2.61 0.85 -19.28
C TRP A 241 -1.72 1.70 -20.19
N PHE A 242 -0.74 1.07 -20.85
CA PHE A 242 0.17 1.75 -21.76
C PHE A 242 -0.55 2.45 -22.90
N LEU A 243 -1.61 1.84 -23.45
CA LEU A 243 -2.36 2.39 -24.57
C LEU A 243 -3.41 3.44 -24.18
N LYS A 244 -3.98 3.37 -22.97
CA LYS A 244 -5.15 4.19 -22.60
C LYS A 244 -4.88 5.25 -21.55
N SER A 245 -3.81 5.13 -20.76
CA SER A 245 -3.49 6.15 -19.75
C SER A 245 -3.19 7.48 -20.41
N LYS A 246 -3.85 8.55 -19.96
CA LYS A 246 -3.51 9.92 -20.39
C LYS A 246 -2.07 10.27 -20.03
N PHE A 247 -1.57 9.75 -18.91
CA PHE A 247 -0.21 9.99 -18.43
C PHE A 247 0.87 9.27 -19.23
N LEU A 248 0.49 8.41 -20.19
CA LEU A 248 1.44 7.77 -21.11
C LEU A 248 1.28 8.24 -22.56
N ASN A 249 0.24 9.01 -22.87
CA ASN A 249 -0.18 9.31 -24.25
C ASN A 249 -0.42 10.82 -24.53
N CYS A 250 0.20 11.72 -23.77
CA CYS A 250 0.05 13.18 -23.97
C CYS A 250 0.51 13.72 -25.34
N ASP A 251 1.32 12.96 -26.09
CA ASP A 251 1.76 13.38 -27.44
C ASP A 251 0.69 13.10 -28.52
N ASN A 252 -0.31 12.27 -28.21
CA ASN A 252 -1.31 11.76 -29.16
C ASN A 252 -2.68 12.43 -28.98
N LEU A 253 -2.73 13.69 -28.56
CA LEU A 253 -3.97 14.46 -28.39
C LEU A 253 -4.62 14.79 -29.74
N SER A 254 -5.25 13.79 -30.37
CA SER A 254 -6.28 13.99 -31.38
C SER A 254 -7.61 13.46 -30.83
N PRO A 255 -8.69 14.26 -30.81
CA PRO A 255 -9.97 13.85 -30.23
C PRO A 255 -10.74 12.99 -31.23
N THR A 256 -10.26 11.78 -31.53
CA THR A 256 -10.99 10.89 -32.43
C THR A 256 -10.98 9.44 -31.98
N ARG A 257 -12.15 9.03 -31.46
CA ARG A 257 -12.68 7.66 -31.37
C ARG A 257 -11.85 6.65 -30.56
N TYR A 258 -12.13 6.58 -29.27
CA TYR A 258 -11.93 5.34 -28.51
C TYR A 258 -12.99 4.33 -28.94
N ALA A 259 -12.65 3.48 -29.90
CA ALA A 259 -13.39 2.27 -30.17
C ALA A 259 -13.41 1.40 -28.91
N ALA A 260 -14.58 0.86 -28.59
CA ALA A 260 -14.77 -0.11 -27.52
C ALA A 260 -13.92 -1.36 -27.83
N VAL A 261 -12.68 -1.40 -27.32
CA VAL A 261 -11.92 -2.64 -27.24
C VAL A 261 -12.55 -3.45 -26.11
N VAL A 262 -13.19 -4.53 -26.53
CA VAL A 262 -13.74 -5.63 -25.72
C VAL A 262 -12.82 -5.90 -24.53
N ASP A 263 -13.42 -5.94 -23.34
CA ASP A 263 -12.76 -6.32 -22.10
C ASP A 263 -12.12 -7.69 -22.29
N THR A 264 -10.81 -7.71 -22.57
CA THR A 264 -10.00 -8.88 -22.29
C THR A 264 -9.90 -8.92 -20.78
N GLU A 265 -10.71 -9.80 -20.18
CA GLU A 265 -10.68 -10.10 -18.76
C GLU A 265 -9.23 -10.26 -18.32
N ILE A 266 -8.76 -9.31 -17.50
CA ILE A 266 -7.60 -9.53 -16.65
C ILE A 266 -7.93 -10.82 -15.91
N LYS A 267 -7.12 -11.88 -16.16
CA LYS A 267 -7.30 -13.23 -15.61
C LYS A 267 -7.95 -13.15 -14.24
N SER A 268 -9.14 -13.74 -14.12
CA SER A 268 -9.88 -13.80 -12.89
C SER A 268 -8.92 -14.23 -11.78
N ALA A 269 -8.80 -13.39 -10.74
CA ALA A 269 -7.92 -13.66 -9.62
C ALA A 269 -8.19 -15.08 -9.14
N GLU A 270 -7.18 -15.96 -9.19
CA GLU A 270 -7.28 -17.34 -8.75
C GLU A 270 -8.12 -17.39 -7.48
N GLN A 271 -9.22 -18.13 -7.54
CA GLN A 271 -10.15 -18.25 -6.44
C GLN A 271 -9.47 -19.14 -5.39
N GLU A 272 -8.61 -18.52 -4.57
CA GLU A 272 -7.86 -19.15 -3.48
C GLU A 272 -8.84 -20.01 -2.67
N GLN A 273 -8.77 -21.34 -2.87
CA GLN A 273 -9.65 -22.29 -2.23
C GLN A 273 -9.32 -22.27 -0.74
N ARG A 274 -10.26 -21.77 0.07
CA ARG A 274 -10.06 -21.62 1.51
C ARG A 274 -10.30 -22.93 2.20
N GLU A 275 -9.26 -23.44 2.85
CA GLU A 275 -9.41 -24.55 3.76
C GLU A 275 -10.33 -24.16 4.94
N PRO A 276 -11.35 -24.97 5.28
CA PRO A 276 -12.19 -24.70 6.43
C PRO A 276 -11.39 -24.62 7.73
N VAL A 277 -11.74 -23.64 8.58
CA VAL A 277 -11.15 -23.44 9.92
C VAL A 277 -12.20 -23.67 11.01
N LEU A 278 -11.72 -24.01 12.20
CA LEU A 278 -12.55 -24.49 13.30
C LEU A 278 -12.96 -23.38 14.26
N PHE A 279 -14.26 -23.29 14.55
CA PHE A 279 -14.85 -22.39 15.54
C PHE A 279 -15.48 -23.16 16.69
N ALA A 280 -15.34 -22.63 17.90
CA ALA A 280 -16.07 -23.08 19.07
C ALA A 280 -17.53 -22.60 19.02
N ASN A 281 -18.45 -23.54 18.88
CA ASN A 281 -19.88 -23.29 18.95
C ASN A 281 -20.27 -23.09 20.42
N ILE A 282 -20.10 -21.86 20.89
CA ILE A 282 -20.46 -21.43 22.24
C ILE A 282 -21.54 -20.38 22.10
N ASN A 283 -22.71 -20.69 22.65
CA ASN A 283 -23.86 -19.80 22.66
C ASN A 283 -23.69 -18.72 23.74
N SER A 284 -22.70 -17.84 23.58
CA SER A 284 -22.42 -16.76 24.54
C SER A 284 -22.97 -15.45 24.01
N LYS A 285 -24.10 -15.01 24.58
CA LYS A 285 -24.65 -13.66 24.37
C LYS A 285 -23.64 -12.54 24.66
N ASN A 286 -22.56 -12.83 25.41
CA ASN A 286 -21.57 -11.86 25.86
C ASN A 286 -20.35 -11.72 24.94
N LEU A 287 -20.03 -12.72 24.09
CA LEU A 287 -18.82 -12.69 23.27
C LEU A 287 -19.02 -12.04 21.90
N GLY A 288 -20.25 -11.97 21.39
CA GLY A 288 -20.60 -11.35 20.10
C GLY A 288 -20.09 -12.09 18.84
N THR A 289 -19.08 -12.95 18.97
CA THR A 289 -18.51 -13.81 17.92
C THR A 289 -18.03 -15.14 18.49
N GLU A 290 -18.18 -16.22 17.71
CA GLU A 290 -17.66 -17.55 18.07
C GLU A 290 -16.12 -17.53 18.12
N PRO A 291 -15.47 -18.11 19.15
CA PRO A 291 -14.02 -18.21 19.21
C PRO A 291 -13.45 -19.14 18.15
N ILE A 292 -12.40 -18.72 17.46
CA ILE A 292 -11.67 -19.56 16.51
C ILE A 292 -10.60 -20.37 17.22
N LEU A 293 -10.45 -21.64 16.83
CA LEU A 293 -9.39 -22.51 17.30
C LEU A 293 -8.08 -22.15 16.59
N VAL A 294 -7.06 -21.79 17.36
CA VAL A 294 -5.77 -21.35 16.82
C VAL A 294 -4.60 -22.00 17.55
N MET A 295 -3.43 -21.95 16.92
CA MET A 295 -2.14 -22.31 17.51
C MET A 295 -1.12 -21.21 17.20
N ALA A 296 -0.18 -20.93 18.11
CA ALA A 296 0.89 -19.98 17.80
C ALA A 296 1.71 -20.49 16.61
N ALA A 297 2.16 -19.61 15.71
CA ALA A 297 2.83 -20.02 14.47
C ALA A 297 4.12 -20.83 14.74
N VAL A 298 4.83 -20.54 15.82
CA VAL A 298 6.03 -21.29 16.25
C VAL A 298 5.67 -22.71 16.73
N ASP A 299 4.57 -22.86 17.46
CA ASP A 299 4.09 -24.17 17.91
C ASP A 299 3.54 -24.96 16.72
N TYR A 300 2.86 -24.28 15.78
CA TYR A 300 2.37 -24.87 14.54
C TYR A 300 3.51 -25.48 13.72
N GLU A 301 4.58 -24.73 13.47
CA GLU A 301 5.74 -25.22 12.71
C GLU A 301 6.44 -26.38 13.43
N ARG A 302 6.52 -26.33 14.76
CA ARG A 302 7.09 -27.41 15.58
C ARG A 302 6.25 -28.68 15.54
N VAL A 303 4.94 -28.55 15.66
CA VAL A 303 4.00 -29.69 15.79
C VAL A 303 3.72 -30.35 14.44
N PHE A 304 3.55 -29.57 13.38
CA PHE A 304 3.17 -30.08 12.05
C PHE A 304 4.34 -30.20 11.08
N HIS A 305 5.55 -29.77 11.48
CA HIS A 305 6.76 -29.82 10.66
C HIS A 305 6.59 -29.18 9.27
N THR A 306 5.78 -28.13 9.19
CA THR A 306 5.47 -27.39 7.96
C THR A 306 5.34 -25.91 8.24
N LYS A 307 5.59 -25.07 7.22
CA LYS A 307 5.51 -23.61 7.35
C LYS A 307 4.09 -23.16 7.69
N ALA A 308 4.00 -22.10 8.49
CA ALA A 308 2.71 -21.53 8.87
C ALA A 308 1.92 -21.04 7.63
N PRO A 309 0.66 -21.49 7.42
CA PRO A 309 -0.13 -21.12 6.26
C PRO A 309 -0.67 -19.70 6.40
N LEU A 310 -0.06 -18.75 5.68
CA LEU A 310 -0.43 -17.33 5.73
C LEU A 310 -1.91 -17.07 5.42
N GLY A 311 -2.56 -17.90 4.60
CA GLY A 311 -3.99 -17.82 4.30
C GLY A 311 -4.90 -18.02 5.53
N ARG A 312 -4.40 -18.68 6.59
CA ARG A 312 -5.10 -18.92 7.86
C ARG A 312 -4.51 -18.15 9.05
N MET A 313 -3.48 -17.34 8.81
CA MET A 313 -2.89 -16.52 9.86
C MET A 313 -3.83 -15.39 10.28
N LEU A 314 -3.91 -15.12 11.58
CA LEU A 314 -4.61 -13.95 12.09
C LEU A 314 -3.93 -12.67 11.60
N ARG A 315 -4.71 -11.70 11.12
CA ARG A 315 -4.19 -10.41 10.62
C ARG A 315 -3.60 -9.52 11.72
N ARG A 316 -3.84 -9.87 12.99
CA ARG A 316 -3.39 -9.13 14.17
C ARG A 316 -2.73 -10.12 15.13
N GLN A 317 -1.56 -9.73 15.60
CA GLN A 317 -0.79 -10.47 16.59
C GLN A 317 -1.42 -10.31 17.98
N ILE A 318 -1.20 -11.29 18.85
CA ILE A 318 -1.52 -11.21 20.28
C ILE A 318 -0.20 -11.21 21.03
N ASN A 319 0.09 -10.17 21.82
CA ASN A 319 1.38 -10.03 22.52
C ASN A 319 2.59 -10.21 21.58
N ASN A 320 2.53 -9.61 20.40
CA ASN A 320 3.54 -9.71 19.33
C ASN A 320 3.78 -11.14 18.79
N MET A 321 2.90 -12.09 19.09
CA MET A 321 2.93 -13.44 18.55
C MET A 321 1.91 -13.64 17.42
N GLU A 322 2.30 -14.45 16.44
CA GLU A 322 1.50 -14.84 15.29
C GLU A 322 0.69 -16.09 15.62
N TYR A 323 -0.54 -16.18 15.14
CA TYR A 323 -1.43 -17.31 15.37
C TYR A 323 -2.04 -17.80 14.07
N ILE A 324 -2.17 -19.11 13.94
CA ILE A 324 -2.73 -19.81 12.79
C ILE A 324 -4.04 -20.45 13.22
N ALA A 325 -5.11 -20.19 12.47
CA ALA A 325 -6.36 -20.91 12.64
C ALA A 325 -6.23 -22.35 12.15
N LEU A 326 -6.63 -23.32 12.99
CA LEU A 326 -6.48 -24.74 12.69
C LEU A 326 -7.59 -25.26 11.77
N SER A 327 -7.22 -26.19 10.89
CA SER A 327 -8.14 -26.91 10.01
C SER A 327 -8.58 -28.26 10.59
N ASN A 328 -9.56 -28.90 9.94
CA ASN A 328 -10.00 -30.26 10.29
C ASN A 328 -8.84 -31.27 10.25
N THR A 329 -8.04 -31.24 9.18
CA THR A 329 -6.91 -32.15 8.98
C THR A 329 -5.89 -32.02 10.12
N GLU A 330 -5.60 -30.79 10.53
CA GLU A 330 -4.64 -30.51 11.60
C GLU A 330 -5.16 -31.00 12.96
N LEU A 331 -6.42 -30.70 13.29
CA LEU A 331 -7.00 -31.18 14.54
C LEU A 331 -7.07 -32.72 14.59
N GLU A 332 -7.42 -33.37 13.49
CA GLU A 332 -7.42 -34.84 13.41
C GLU A 332 -6.03 -35.43 13.65
N ASN A 333 -4.99 -34.83 13.06
CA ASN A 333 -3.62 -35.27 13.30
C ASN A 333 -3.23 -35.14 14.78
N LEU A 334 -3.70 -34.11 15.50
CA LEU A 334 -3.46 -33.99 16.94
C LEU A 334 -4.15 -35.10 17.74
N ILE A 335 -5.38 -35.46 17.34
CA ILE A 335 -6.17 -36.52 17.99
C ILE A 335 -5.55 -37.89 17.75
N ILE A 336 -5.26 -38.23 16.49
CA ILE A 336 -4.73 -39.56 16.09
C ILE A 336 -3.39 -39.85 16.76
N ASN A 337 -2.52 -38.83 16.85
CA ASN A 337 -1.21 -38.99 17.48
C ASN A 337 -1.27 -38.92 19.02
N ASN A 338 -2.46 -38.72 19.62
CA ASN A 338 -2.64 -38.53 21.07
C ASN A 338 -1.67 -37.49 21.66
N ASN A 339 -1.41 -36.41 20.91
CA ASN A 339 -0.38 -35.44 21.26
C ASN A 339 -0.91 -34.43 22.29
N LYS A 340 -0.98 -34.86 23.55
CA LYS A 340 -1.47 -34.04 24.67
C LYS A 340 -0.67 -32.76 24.87
N GLU A 341 0.64 -32.80 24.60
CA GLU A 341 1.50 -31.61 24.69
C GLU A 341 1.08 -30.57 23.64
N ALA A 342 0.87 -30.99 22.39
CA ALA A 342 0.40 -30.09 21.34
C ALA A 342 -1.00 -29.54 21.61
N LEU A 343 -1.92 -30.35 22.17
CA LEU A 343 -3.26 -29.86 22.55
C LEU A 343 -3.21 -28.75 23.62
N ASN A 344 -2.20 -28.74 24.50
CA ASN A 344 -2.00 -27.66 25.48
C ASN A 344 -1.53 -26.33 24.83
N THR A 345 -1.11 -26.36 23.56
CA THR A 345 -0.69 -25.18 22.79
C THR A 345 -1.80 -24.62 21.89
N VAL A 346 -3.01 -25.19 21.99
CA VAL A 346 -4.18 -24.73 21.26
C VAL A 346 -4.93 -23.69 22.08
N TYR A 347 -5.31 -22.60 21.42
CA TYR A 347 -6.02 -21.47 22.03
C TYR A 347 -7.34 -21.21 21.30
N PHE A 348 -8.25 -20.53 21.99
CA PHE A 348 -9.48 -20.01 21.41
C PHE A 348 -9.38 -18.49 21.36
N VAL A 349 -9.64 -17.88 20.21
CA VAL A 349 -9.45 -16.43 20.02
C VAL A 349 -10.69 -15.78 19.44
N ILE A 350 -11.03 -14.59 19.93
CA ILE A 350 -12.08 -13.74 19.36
C ILE A 350 -11.54 -12.36 18.94
N PRO A 351 -12.11 -11.74 17.90
CA PRO A 351 -11.92 -10.33 17.63
C PRO A 351 -12.74 -9.48 18.61
N VAL A 352 -12.12 -8.50 19.25
CA VAL A 352 -12.79 -7.50 20.09
C VAL A 352 -12.60 -6.12 19.46
N VAL A 353 -13.69 -5.39 19.29
CA VAL A 353 -13.65 -4.01 18.80
C VAL A 353 -13.54 -3.07 20.01
N LYS A 354 -12.52 -2.22 20.01
CA LYS A 354 -12.31 -1.21 21.05
C LYS A 354 -12.18 0.18 20.44
N MET A 355 -12.70 1.18 21.13
CA MET A 355 -12.47 2.58 20.77
C MET A 355 -11.09 3.00 21.27
N VAL A 356 -10.21 3.38 20.36
CA VAL A 356 -8.85 3.85 20.63
C VAL A 356 -8.69 5.19 19.97
N ARG A 357 -8.47 6.25 20.75
CA ARG A 357 -8.18 7.61 20.24
C ARG A 357 -9.18 8.09 19.16
N GLY A 358 -10.47 7.83 19.37
CA GLY A 358 -11.55 8.28 18.47
C GLY A 358 -11.83 7.38 17.26
N TYR A 359 -11.16 6.23 17.12
CA TYR A 359 -11.45 5.25 16.07
C TYR A 359 -11.65 3.84 16.62
N TYR A 360 -12.34 2.97 15.87
CA TYR A 360 -12.53 1.57 16.23
C TYR A 360 -11.35 0.72 15.76
N ALA A 361 -10.66 0.08 16.70
CA ALA A 361 -9.59 -0.87 16.47
C ALA A 361 -10.08 -2.30 16.77
N THR A 362 -9.61 -3.28 15.99
CA THR A 362 -9.83 -4.69 16.29
C THR A 362 -8.59 -5.26 16.98
N GLU A 363 -8.78 -5.81 18.17
CA GLU A 363 -7.79 -6.58 18.93
C GLU A 363 -8.18 -8.04 18.94
N MET A 364 -7.21 -8.94 19.03
CA MET A 364 -7.48 -10.38 19.18
C MET A 364 -7.29 -10.75 20.64
N HIS A 365 -8.27 -11.44 21.22
CA HIS A 365 -8.30 -11.80 22.64
C HIS A 365 -8.38 -13.31 22.78
N ILE A 366 -7.50 -13.89 23.59
CA ILE A 366 -7.57 -15.30 23.96
C ILE A 366 -8.72 -15.47 24.95
N VAL A 367 -9.63 -16.39 24.63
CA VAL A 367 -10.71 -16.82 25.52
C VAL A 367 -10.20 -18.01 26.31
N ASP A 368 -10.10 -17.84 27.63
CA ASP A 368 -9.81 -18.96 28.52
C ASP A 368 -11.03 -19.89 28.60
N LEU A 369 -10.95 -21.03 27.93
CA LEU A 369 -11.92 -22.13 28.04
C LEU A 369 -11.43 -23.27 28.94
N GLY A 370 -10.32 -23.08 29.63
CA GLY A 370 -9.67 -24.10 30.45
C GLY A 370 -8.77 -25.02 29.64
N LYS A 371 -8.06 -25.90 30.35
CA LYS A 371 -7.14 -26.87 29.77
C LYS A 371 -7.90 -28.01 29.09
N ILE A 372 -7.53 -28.32 27.85
CA ILE A 372 -8.14 -29.41 27.06
C ILE A 372 -7.74 -30.74 27.69
N LYS A 373 -8.75 -31.54 28.06
CA LYS A 373 -8.59 -32.91 28.54
C LYS A 373 -8.46 -33.88 27.36
N GLU A 374 -9.39 -33.79 26.41
CA GLU A 374 -9.41 -34.59 25.18
C GLU A 374 -10.27 -33.94 24.10
N VAL A 375 -10.08 -34.38 22.85
CA VAL A 375 -10.93 -33.99 21.72
C VAL A 375 -11.43 -35.24 21.03
N ARG A 376 -12.76 -35.36 20.89
CA ARG A 376 -13.42 -36.50 20.24
C ARG A 376 -14.00 -36.09 18.89
N LEU A 377 -13.78 -36.91 17.87
CA LEU A 377 -14.46 -36.79 16.59
C LEU A 377 -15.87 -37.37 16.71
N ASN A 378 -16.89 -36.59 16.36
CA ASN A 378 -18.26 -37.09 16.20
C ASN A 378 -18.53 -37.26 14.69
N ILE A 379 -18.83 -38.50 14.29
CA ILE A 379 -19.19 -38.85 12.92
C ILE A 379 -20.71 -38.92 12.85
N GLU A 380 -21.35 -37.89 12.29
CA GLU A 380 -22.77 -37.95 11.98
C GLU A 380 -22.96 -38.56 10.58
N PRO A 381 -23.75 -39.65 10.43
CA PRO A 381 -24.04 -40.23 9.13
C PRO A 381 -24.97 -39.30 8.32
N SER A 382 -24.42 -38.58 7.33
CA SER A 382 -25.22 -37.77 6.40
C SER A 382 -25.60 -38.58 5.15
N GLN A 383 -26.89 -38.58 4.78
CA GLN A 383 -27.41 -39.36 3.66
C GLN A 383 -27.04 -38.86 2.26
N ASN A 384 -26.39 -37.68 2.09
CA ASN A 384 -25.89 -37.21 0.80
C ASN A 384 -24.69 -36.25 0.99
N LEU A 385 -23.58 -36.54 0.29
CA LEU A 385 -22.30 -35.80 0.18
C LEU A 385 -21.56 -35.43 1.49
N ALA A 386 -20.39 -36.06 1.68
CA ALA A 386 -19.35 -35.80 2.69
C ALA A 386 -19.84 -35.65 4.14
N SER A 387 -19.52 -36.63 5.00
CA SER A 387 -19.82 -36.56 6.43
C SER A 387 -19.33 -35.24 7.03
N VAL A 388 -20.24 -34.47 7.62
CA VAL A 388 -19.91 -33.24 8.33
C VAL A 388 -19.15 -33.65 9.59
N LYS A 389 -17.82 -33.49 9.55
CA LYS A 389 -16.97 -33.73 10.72
C LYS A 389 -17.31 -32.68 11.78
N SER A 390 -17.64 -33.14 12.97
CA SER A 390 -17.77 -32.28 14.14
C SER A 390 -16.89 -32.83 15.26
N TYR A 391 -16.41 -31.95 16.14
CA TYR A 391 -15.55 -32.36 17.24
C TYR A 391 -16.16 -31.92 18.56
N THR A 392 -16.01 -32.72 19.59
CA THR A 392 -16.30 -32.34 20.97
C THR A 392 -15.00 -32.15 21.72
N VAL A 393 -14.79 -30.96 22.27
CA VAL A 393 -13.61 -30.65 23.10
C VAL A 393 -14.06 -30.71 24.55
N ASP A 394 -13.44 -31.60 25.32
CA ASP A 394 -13.62 -31.72 26.76
C ASP A 394 -12.51 -30.99 27.48
N PHE A 395 -12.87 -30.24 28.53
CA PHE A 395 -11.92 -29.54 29.38
C PHE A 395 -11.81 -30.19 30.75
N GLU A 396 -10.70 -29.95 31.45
CA GLU A 396 -10.48 -30.51 32.80
C GLU A 396 -11.48 -29.96 33.83
N ALA A 397 -11.84 -28.68 33.72
CA ALA A 397 -12.65 -27.96 34.72
C ALA A 397 -13.81 -27.14 34.14
N LYS A 398 -14.04 -27.17 32.81
CA LYS A 398 -15.13 -26.42 32.15
C LYS A 398 -16.00 -27.36 31.31
N PRO A 399 -17.27 -26.99 31.03
CA PRO A 399 -18.16 -27.81 30.19
C PRO A 399 -17.59 -28.04 28.80
N SER A 400 -17.89 -29.20 28.23
CA SER A 400 -17.51 -29.54 26.86
C SER A 400 -18.17 -28.61 25.85
N ILE A 401 -17.48 -28.36 24.75
CA ILE A 401 -17.97 -27.56 23.63
C ILE A 401 -17.91 -28.35 22.32
N ARG A 402 -18.70 -27.93 21.33
CA ARG A 402 -18.61 -28.47 19.97
C ARG A 402 -17.81 -27.52 19.07
N LEU A 403 -17.06 -28.08 18.15
CA LEU A 403 -16.41 -27.33 17.07
C LEU A 403 -17.18 -27.46 15.77
N ARG A 404 -17.23 -26.36 15.03
CA ARG A 404 -17.81 -26.26 13.68
C ARG A 404 -16.73 -25.76 12.72
N ALA A 405 -16.61 -26.42 11.56
CA ALA A 405 -15.75 -25.94 10.50
C ALA A 405 -16.48 -24.96 9.57
N THR A 406 -15.79 -23.94 9.08
CA THR A 406 -16.29 -23.04 8.02
C THR A 406 -15.15 -22.59 7.11
N ASN A 407 -15.43 -22.49 5.82
CA ASN A 407 -14.56 -21.90 4.81
C ASN A 407 -15.03 -20.50 4.35
N GLU A 408 -16.01 -19.94 5.07
CA GLU A 408 -16.54 -18.61 4.79
C GLU A 408 -15.47 -17.52 4.91
N PHE A 409 -15.74 -16.37 4.29
CA PHE A 409 -14.81 -15.25 4.37
C PHE A 409 -14.73 -14.68 5.79
N ILE A 410 -13.55 -14.78 6.41
CA ILE A 410 -13.28 -14.19 7.73
C ILE A 410 -12.39 -12.96 7.56
N ARG A 411 -12.89 -11.80 8.02
CA ARG A 411 -12.25 -10.48 7.82
C ARG A 411 -10.87 -10.35 8.46
N TRP A 412 -10.64 -10.99 9.60
CA TRP A 412 -9.44 -10.88 10.41
C TRP A 412 -8.45 -12.03 10.18
N LEU A 413 -8.63 -12.80 9.10
CA LEU A 413 -7.81 -13.95 8.72
C LEU A 413 -7.21 -13.74 7.32
N GLY A 414 -6.02 -14.29 7.10
CA GLY A 414 -5.33 -14.35 5.81
C GLY A 414 -4.45 -13.14 5.52
N LEU A 415 -3.15 -13.38 5.36
CA LEU A 415 -2.13 -12.44 4.88
C LEU A 415 -1.61 -12.81 3.49
#